data_AF-A0AAN0K346-F1
#
_entry.id   AF-A0AAN0K346-F1
#
_cell.length_a   1.000
_cell.length_b   1.000
_cell.length_c   1.000
_cell.angle_alpha   90.00
_cell.angle_beta   90.00
_cell.angle_gamma   90.00
#
_symmetry.space_group_name_H-M   'P 1'
#
loop_
_entity.id
_entity.type
_entity.pdbx_description
1 polymer ?
#
loop_
_entity_poly.entity_id
_entity_poly.type
_entity_poly.pdbx_seq_one_letter_code
_entity_poly.pdbx_strand_id
1 'polypeptide(L)'
;MADSSTVSGRIHQILDQIGRLNISDLDEVIALLERHHYNKTSYHRLGLRLNLSHNTLEKIKRDHGEVDPCFTECLASWLRKVDDVETPTIDTLIAALRGIGENAVADGINEERQTVSAISKSEMFCHPTPQTTPTTTSKGKILSLALS
;
A
#
# COMPACT_ATOMS: atom_id res chain seq x y z
N MET A 1 2.51 -2.23 21.46
CA MET A 1 3.36 -1.25 20.76
C MET A 1 3.95 -1.95 19.55
N ALA A 2 3.28 -1.90 18.41
CA ALA A 2 3.84 -2.41 17.17
C ALA A 2 4.86 -1.39 16.65
N ASP A 3 6.04 -1.89 16.29
CA ASP A 3 7.12 -1.10 15.71
C ASP A 3 6.68 -0.58 14.31
N SER A 4 6.90 0.70 14.07
CA SER A 4 6.48 1.39 12.83
C SER A 4 7.18 0.83 11.59
N SER A 5 8.33 0.16 11.75
CA SER A 5 9.11 -0.48 10.68
C SER A 5 8.42 -1.75 10.15
N THR A 6 7.83 -2.54 11.04
CA THR A 6 7.12 -3.79 10.73
C THR A 6 5.82 -3.51 9.98
N VAL A 7 5.09 -2.45 10.38
CA VAL A 7 3.87 -2.02 9.68
C VAL A 7 4.20 -1.52 8.27
N SER A 8 5.31 -0.78 8.10
CA SER A 8 5.78 -0.35 6.78
C SER A 8 6.09 -1.55 5.89
N GLY A 9 6.81 -2.55 6.41
CA GLY A 9 7.20 -3.75 5.66
C GLY A 9 6.02 -4.58 5.15
N ARG A 10 4.96 -4.74 5.95
CA ARG A 10 3.77 -5.51 5.53
C ARG A 10 2.91 -4.73 4.52
N ILE A 11 2.78 -3.41 4.67
CA ILE A 11 2.09 -2.56 3.69
C ILE A 11 2.80 -2.61 2.33
N HIS A 12 4.13 -2.60 2.29
CA HIS A 12 4.87 -2.79 1.04
C HIS A 12 4.53 -4.13 0.37
N GLN A 13 4.35 -5.21 1.16
CA GLN A 13 4.00 -6.53 0.64
C GLN A 13 2.54 -6.65 0.17
N ILE A 14 1.59 -5.95 0.81
CA ILE A 14 0.20 -5.87 0.36
C ILE A 14 0.08 -5.10 -0.96
N LEU A 15 0.90 -4.07 -1.15
CA LEU A 15 0.87 -3.20 -2.32
C LEU A 15 1.68 -3.76 -3.50
N ASP A 16 2.69 -4.60 -3.28
CA ASP A 16 3.42 -5.24 -4.37
C ASP A 16 2.56 -6.32 -5.08
N GLN A 17 2.70 -6.35 -6.41
CA GLN A 17 1.81 -7.01 -7.36
C GLN A 17 1.44 -8.45 -6.98
N ILE A 18 0.14 -8.70 -6.76
CA ILE A 18 -0.52 -10.03 -6.67
C ILE A 18 -0.81 -10.54 -5.24
N GLY A 19 -0.79 -9.67 -4.23
CA GLY A 19 -1.23 -10.03 -2.87
C GLY A 19 -2.76 -10.16 -2.76
N ARG A 20 -3.29 -11.38 -2.86
CA ARG A 20 -4.66 -11.68 -2.43
C ARG A 20 -4.80 -11.24 -0.97
N LEU A 21 -5.78 -10.38 -0.68
CA LEU A 21 -6.03 -9.94 0.69
C LEU A 21 -6.74 -11.05 1.45
N ASN A 22 -6.38 -11.19 2.71
CA ASN A 22 -6.98 -12.12 3.66
C ASN A 22 -7.31 -11.42 4.98
N ILE A 23 -7.99 -12.11 5.88
CA ILE A 23 -8.42 -11.52 7.16
C ILE A 23 -7.27 -10.99 8.03
N SER A 24 -6.05 -11.52 7.86
CA SER A 24 -4.85 -11.07 8.59
C SER A 24 -4.33 -9.71 8.11
N ASP A 25 -4.87 -9.21 7.00
CA ASP A 25 -4.54 -7.93 6.39
C ASP A 25 -5.55 -6.84 6.78
N LEU A 26 -6.57 -7.15 7.60
CA LEU A 26 -7.65 -6.24 7.97
C LEU A 26 -7.12 -4.91 8.54
N ASP A 27 -6.21 -4.98 9.51
CA ASP A 27 -5.64 -3.79 10.15
C ASP A 27 -4.88 -2.91 9.14
N GLU A 28 -4.23 -3.53 8.17
CA GLU A 28 -3.47 -2.82 7.14
C GLU A 28 -4.38 -2.19 6.10
N VAL A 29 -5.45 -2.86 5.70
CA VAL A 29 -6.49 -2.29 4.81
C VAL A 29 -7.17 -1.10 5.49
N ILE A 30 -7.48 -1.20 6.79
CA ILE A 30 -8.04 -0.09 7.56
C ILE A 30 -7.05 1.08 7.61
N ALA A 31 -5.79 0.82 8.00
CA ALA A 31 -4.77 1.85 8.09
C ALA A 31 -4.50 2.54 6.74
N LEU A 32 -4.58 1.79 5.63
CA LEU A 32 -4.45 2.32 4.28
C LEU A 32 -5.61 3.28 3.95
N LEU A 33 -6.85 2.88 4.21
CA LEU A 33 -8.03 3.73 3.98
C LEU A 33 -7.99 5.00 4.86
N GLU A 34 -7.57 4.89 6.12
CA GLU A 34 -7.45 6.02 7.04
C GLU A 34 -6.34 7.00 6.62
N ARG A 35 -5.21 6.49 6.14
CA ARG A 35 -4.10 7.30 5.61
C ARG A 35 -4.52 8.17 4.44
N HIS A 36 -5.40 7.64 3.59
CA HIS A 36 -5.99 8.37 2.46
C HIS A 36 -7.29 9.10 2.84
N HIS A 37 -7.55 9.27 4.13
CA HIS A 37 -8.69 10.04 4.67
C HIS A 37 -10.07 9.56 4.20
N TYR A 38 -10.23 8.25 4.01
CA TYR A 38 -11.51 7.67 3.64
C TYR A 38 -12.60 7.95 4.70
N ASN A 39 -13.77 8.37 4.23
CA ASN A 39 -14.91 8.59 5.11
C ASN A 39 -15.65 7.28 5.44
N LYS A 40 -15.46 6.79 6.67
CA LYS A 40 -16.07 5.56 7.18
C LYS A 40 -17.61 5.56 7.16
N THR A 41 -18.28 6.72 7.15
CA THR A 41 -19.75 6.75 7.06
C THR A 41 -20.27 6.14 5.75
N SER A 42 -19.43 6.07 4.72
CA SER A 42 -19.73 5.45 3.43
C SER A 42 -19.57 3.92 3.42
N TYR A 43 -19.28 3.27 4.56
CA TYR A 43 -19.01 1.82 4.63
C TYR A 43 -20.10 0.97 3.97
N HIS A 44 -21.38 1.33 4.15
CA HIS A 44 -22.48 0.55 3.57
C HIS A 44 -22.45 0.59 2.03
N ARG A 45 -22.15 1.74 1.43
CA ARG A 45 -22.03 1.87 -0.03
C ARG A 45 -20.80 1.12 -0.53
N LEU A 46 -19.69 1.20 0.21
CA LEU A 46 -18.47 0.47 -0.10
C LEU A 46 -18.71 -1.04 -0.07
N GLY A 47 -19.33 -1.56 1.00
CA GLY A 47 -19.64 -2.99 1.15
C GLY A 47 -20.47 -3.55 -0.01
N LEU A 48 -21.48 -2.81 -0.47
CA LEU A 48 -22.25 -3.21 -1.65
C LEU A 48 -21.39 -3.29 -2.91
N ARG A 49 -20.45 -2.36 -3.11
CA ARG A 49 -19.52 -2.38 -4.26
C ARG A 49 -18.43 -3.45 -4.13
N LEU A 50 -18.17 -3.91 -2.92
CA LEU A 50 -17.35 -5.09 -2.61
C LEU A 50 -18.13 -6.41 -2.71
N ASN A 51 -19.35 -6.37 -3.25
CA ASN A 51 -20.27 -7.51 -3.41
C ASN A 51 -20.75 -8.17 -2.11
N LEU A 52 -20.71 -7.47 -0.98
CA LEU A 52 -21.42 -7.92 0.21
C LEU A 52 -22.93 -7.78 0.01
N SER A 53 -23.67 -8.78 0.47
CA SER A 53 -25.12 -8.74 0.36
C SER A 53 -25.71 -7.67 1.27
N HIS A 54 -26.84 -7.08 0.87
CA HIS A 54 -27.56 -6.12 1.71
C HIS A 54 -27.92 -6.71 3.08
N ASN A 55 -28.27 -8.01 3.12
CA ASN A 55 -28.57 -8.71 4.36
C ASN A 55 -27.37 -8.79 5.30
N THR A 56 -26.17 -9.03 4.77
CA THR A 56 -24.92 -9.00 5.55
C THR A 56 -24.68 -7.61 6.14
N LEU A 57 -24.85 -6.55 5.35
CA LEU A 57 -24.62 -5.17 5.80
C LEU A 57 -25.65 -4.70 6.84
N GLU A 58 -26.92 -5.06 6.69
CA GLU A 58 -27.96 -4.76 7.68
C GLU A 58 -27.73 -5.51 8.99
N LYS A 59 -27.23 -6.76 8.92
CA LYS A 59 -26.81 -7.49 10.11
C LYS A 59 -25.67 -6.78 10.83
N ILE A 60 -24.62 -6.37 10.12
CA ILE A 60 -23.49 -5.63 10.69
C ILE A 60 -23.98 -4.34 11.37
N LYS A 61 -24.84 -3.58 10.70
CA LYS A 61 -25.41 -2.33 11.23
C LYS A 61 -26.20 -2.57 12.52
N ARG A 62 -27.01 -3.62 12.56
CA ARG A 62 -27.81 -3.98 13.73
C ARG A 62 -26.94 -4.45 14.91
N ASP A 63 -25.90 -5.23 14.63
CA ASP A 63 -25.11 -5.88 15.67
C ASP A 63 -24.10 -4.91 16.33
N HIS A 64 -23.64 -3.89 15.60
CA HIS A 64 -22.64 -2.93 16.09
C HIS A 64 -23.14 -1.50 16.33
N GLY A 65 -24.13 -1.02 15.58
CA GLY A 65 -24.77 0.30 15.74
C GLY A 65 -23.92 1.53 15.38
N GLU A 66 -22.63 1.54 15.74
CA GLU A 66 -21.70 2.65 15.51
C GLU A 66 -20.89 2.49 14.21
N VAL A 67 -20.52 3.61 13.60
CA VAL A 67 -19.87 3.65 12.28
C VAL A 67 -18.53 2.91 12.26
N ASP A 68 -17.67 3.13 13.26
CA ASP A 68 -16.33 2.52 13.31
C ASP A 68 -16.39 0.98 13.36
N PRO A 69 -17.09 0.35 14.33
CA PRO A 69 -17.18 -1.11 14.35
C PRO A 69 -17.95 -1.67 13.15
N CYS A 70 -18.95 -0.95 12.61
CA CYS A 70 -19.60 -1.36 11.36
C CYS A 70 -18.64 -1.35 10.16
N PHE A 71 -17.79 -0.34 10.05
CA PHE A 71 -16.78 -0.23 9.00
C PHE A 71 -15.74 -1.35 9.10
N THR A 72 -15.23 -1.62 10.31
CA THR A 72 -14.29 -2.72 10.56
C THR A 72 -14.91 -4.07 10.20
N GLU A 73 -16.14 -4.35 10.64
CA GLU A 73 -16.78 -5.65 10.37
C GLU A 73 -17.19 -5.80 8.89
N CYS A 74 -17.50 -4.69 8.21
CA CYS A 74 -17.72 -4.68 6.76
C CYS A 74 -16.47 -5.16 6.01
N LEU A 75 -15.30 -4.60 6.31
CA LEU A 75 -14.05 -5.03 5.69
C LEU A 75 -13.68 -6.46 6.10
N ALA A 76 -13.89 -6.83 7.37
CA ALA A 76 -13.65 -8.18 7.85
C ALA A 76 -14.52 -9.21 7.10
N SER A 77 -15.80 -8.90 6.86
CA SER A 77 -16.73 -9.77 6.13
C SER A 77 -16.32 -9.94 4.67
N TRP A 78 -15.86 -8.88 4.02
CA TRP A 78 -15.31 -8.94 2.67
C TRP A 78 -14.05 -9.81 2.61
N LEU A 79 -13.10 -9.63 3.54
CA LEU A 79 -11.85 -10.41 3.60
C LEU A 79 -12.08 -11.89 3.94
N ARG A 80 -13.12 -12.20 4.73
CA ARG A 80 -13.55 -13.58 5.03
C ARG A 80 -14.34 -14.23 3.90
N LYS A 81 -14.78 -13.44 2.91
CA LYS A 81 -15.61 -13.86 1.78
C LYS A 81 -16.98 -14.42 2.19
N VAL A 82 -17.66 -13.74 3.12
CA VAL A 82 -18.92 -14.21 3.72
C VAL A 82 -20.05 -14.45 2.69
N ASP A 83 -20.08 -13.68 1.60
CA ASP A 83 -21.09 -13.78 0.53
C ASP A 83 -20.54 -14.43 -0.76
N ASP A 84 -19.54 -15.32 -0.65
CA ASP A 84 -18.84 -15.94 -1.80
C ASP A 84 -18.28 -14.89 -2.79
N VAL A 85 -17.90 -13.74 -2.25
CA VAL A 85 -17.28 -12.66 -3.02
C VAL A 85 -15.99 -13.15 -3.65
N GLU A 86 -15.70 -12.60 -4.83
CA GLU A 86 -14.43 -12.84 -5.51
C GLU A 86 -13.24 -12.53 -4.60
N THR A 87 -12.09 -13.09 -4.96
CA THR A 87 -10.87 -12.94 -4.16
C THR A 87 -10.58 -11.47 -3.87
N PRO A 88 -10.55 -11.06 -2.59
CA PRO A 88 -10.22 -9.70 -2.21
C PRO A 88 -8.82 -9.31 -2.69
N THR A 89 -8.69 -8.14 -3.32
CA THR A 89 -7.44 -7.59 -3.83
C THR A 89 -7.43 -6.07 -3.68
N ILE A 90 -6.25 -5.45 -3.75
CA ILE A 90 -6.16 -3.99 -3.80
C ILE A 90 -6.87 -3.42 -5.04
N ASP A 91 -6.84 -4.10 -6.19
CA ASP A 91 -7.57 -3.67 -7.38
C ASP A 91 -9.09 -3.66 -7.19
N THR A 92 -9.65 -4.69 -6.54
CA THR A 92 -11.08 -4.74 -6.25
C THR A 92 -11.49 -3.66 -5.24
N LEU A 93 -10.64 -3.35 -4.26
CA LEU A 93 -10.84 -2.21 -3.35
C LEU A 93 -10.82 -0.87 -4.10
N ILE A 94 -9.81 -0.61 -4.93
CA ILE A 94 -9.71 0.60 -5.75
C ILE A 94 -10.93 0.75 -6.66
N ALA A 95 -11.35 -0.33 -7.33
CA ALA A 95 -12.52 -0.33 -8.20
C ALA A 95 -13.81 -0.04 -7.43
N ALA A 96 -13.96 -0.59 -6.22
CA ALA A 96 -15.11 -0.32 -5.36
C ALA A 96 -15.16 1.15 -4.89
N LEU A 97 -14.01 1.72 -4.50
CA LEU A 97 -13.88 3.13 -4.12
C LEU A 97 -14.25 4.07 -5.28
N ARG A 98 -13.73 3.82 -6.48
CA ARG A 98 -14.15 4.55 -7.70
C ARG A 98 -15.65 4.40 -7.95
N GLY A 99 -16.19 3.20 -7.71
CA GLY A 99 -17.60 2.88 -7.86
C GLY A 99 -18.55 3.67 -6.95
N ILE A 100 -18.08 4.16 -5.80
CA ILE A 100 -18.87 5.00 -4.89
C ILE A 100 -18.56 6.50 -5.01
N GLY A 101 -17.57 6.87 -5.84
CA GLY A 101 -17.14 8.25 -6.08
C GLY A 101 -15.94 8.71 -5.23
N GLU A 102 -15.33 7.82 -4.46
CA GLU A 102 -14.15 8.09 -3.61
C GLU A 102 -12.86 8.04 -4.45
N ASN A 103 -12.83 8.84 -5.52
CA ASN A 103 -11.75 8.82 -6.51
C ASN A 103 -10.41 9.27 -5.92
N ALA A 104 -10.41 10.28 -5.05
CA ALA A 104 -9.19 10.77 -4.41
C ALA A 104 -8.52 9.68 -3.54
N VAL A 105 -9.31 8.93 -2.78
CA VAL A 105 -8.84 7.80 -1.97
C VAL A 105 -8.29 6.70 -2.89
N ALA A 106 -9.03 6.38 -3.96
CA ALA A 106 -8.62 5.37 -4.93
C ALA A 106 -7.31 5.73 -5.67
N ASP A 107 -7.15 7.00 -6.03
CA ASP A 107 -5.95 7.51 -6.70
C ASP A 107 -4.75 7.48 -5.74
N GLY A 108 -4.90 7.95 -4.50
CA GLY A 108 -3.85 7.91 -3.48
C GLY A 108 -3.34 6.50 -3.21
N ILE A 109 -4.25 5.52 -3.05
CA ILE A 109 -3.86 4.11 -2.89
C ILE A 109 -3.12 3.59 -4.12
N ASN A 110 -3.59 3.94 -5.33
CA ASN A 110 -2.99 3.47 -6.57
C ASN A 110 -1.61 4.10 -6.84
N GLU A 111 -1.39 5.34 -6.42
CA GLU A 111 -0.09 6.02 -6.47
C GLU A 111 0.91 5.42 -5.48
N GLU A 112 0.46 5.16 -4.25
CA GLU A 112 1.28 4.49 -3.23
C GLU A 112 1.73 3.12 -3.72
N ARG A 113 0.80 2.37 -4.32
CA ARG A 113 1.07 1.08 -4.96
C ARG A 113 2.15 1.14 -6.04
N GLN A 114 2.06 2.12 -6.93
CA GLN A 114 3.04 2.31 -8.01
C GLN A 114 4.42 2.71 -7.48
N THR A 115 4.45 3.53 -6.43
CA THR A 115 5.69 3.99 -5.79
C THR A 115 6.44 2.81 -5.15
N VAL A 116 5.73 1.92 -4.45
CA VAL A 116 6.33 0.70 -3.88
C VAL A 116 6.91 -0.21 -4.97
N SER A 117 6.16 -0.43 -6.06
CA SER A 117 6.63 -1.25 -7.18
C SER A 117 7.88 -0.68 -7.88
N ALA A 118 8.03 0.65 -7.90
CA ALA A 118 9.20 1.31 -8.46
C ALA A 118 10.44 1.20 -7.55
N ILE A 119 10.26 1.30 -6.22
CA ILE A 119 11.35 1.18 -5.24
C ILE A 119 11.93 -0.24 -5.26
N SER A 120 11.09 -1.28 -5.24
CA SER A 120 11.56 -2.68 -5.28
C SER A 120 12.29 -3.04 -6.57
N LYS A 121 12.01 -2.37 -7.70
CA LYS A 121 12.77 -2.54 -8.96
C LYS A 121 14.14 -1.86 -8.92
N SER A 122 14.28 -0.77 -8.15
CA SER A 122 15.52 -0.01 -8.05
C SER A 122 16.54 -0.63 -7.07
N GLU A 123 16.09 -1.35 -6.04
CA GLU A 123 16.95 -2.02 -5.07
C GLU A 123 17.65 -3.28 -5.63
N MET A 124 17.21 -3.79 -6.78
CA MET A 124 17.87 -4.92 -7.47
C MET A 124 19.09 -4.50 -8.32
N PHE A 125 19.39 -3.19 -8.40
CA PHE A 125 20.48 -2.64 -9.24
C PHE A 125 21.62 -2.01 -8.43
N CYS A 126 22.03 -2.58 -7.30
CA CYS A 126 23.33 -2.31 -6.65
C CYS A 126 23.87 -3.64 -6.12
N HIS A 127 24.96 -4.20 -6.65
CA HIS A 127 26.35 -4.06 -6.17
C HIS A 127 27.32 -4.86 -7.09
N PRO A 128 28.67 -4.70 -7.02
CA PRO A 128 29.48 -3.52 -6.72
C PRO A 128 30.48 -3.22 -7.87
N THR A 129 30.94 -1.98 -8.02
CA THR A 129 32.19 -1.71 -8.75
C THR A 129 33.26 -1.32 -7.72
N PRO A 130 34.45 -1.94 -7.72
CA PRO A 130 35.51 -1.60 -6.77
C PRO A 130 36.01 -0.18 -7.07
N GLN A 131 35.72 0.76 -6.17
CA GLN A 131 36.41 2.05 -6.18
C GLN A 131 37.75 1.89 -5.47
N THR A 132 38.81 1.76 -6.26
CA THR A 132 40.15 2.08 -5.80
C THR A 132 40.24 3.60 -5.64
N THR A 133 40.47 4.05 -4.41
CA THR A 133 40.95 5.41 -4.15
C THR A 133 42.30 5.63 -4.86
N PRO A 134 42.65 6.89 -5.16
CA PRO A 134 43.73 7.43 -4.35
C PRO A 134 43.52 8.90 -3.97
N THR A 135 43.63 9.14 -2.65
CA THR A 135 44.19 10.37 -2.08
C THR A 135 45.66 10.46 -2.48
N THR A 136 46.16 11.65 -2.86
CA THR A 136 47.37 12.29 -2.28
C THR A 136 47.99 13.35 -3.20
N THR A 137 47.99 14.58 -2.68
CA THR A 137 48.90 15.70 -2.93
C THR A 137 50.35 15.29 -3.19
N SER A 138 50.98 15.79 -4.26
CA SER A 138 52.43 16.04 -4.26
C SER A 138 52.85 17.12 -5.27
N LYS A 139 53.58 18.12 -4.77
CA LYS A 139 54.33 19.11 -5.54
C LYS A 139 55.60 18.47 -6.07
N GLY A 140 55.87 18.60 -7.36
CA GLY A 140 57.12 18.16 -7.98
C GLY A 140 57.46 19.00 -9.22
N LYS A 141 58.49 19.81 -9.07
CA LYS A 141 59.18 20.63 -10.09
C LYS A 141 59.95 19.69 -11.06
N ILE A 142 60.56 20.28 -12.12
CA ILE A 142 61.65 19.74 -12.99
C ILE A 142 61.12 19.16 -14.34
N LEU A 143 61.61 19.45 -15.55
CA LEU A 143 62.83 20.11 -16.09
C LEU A 143 62.53 20.69 -17.49
N SER A 144 63.29 21.75 -17.83
CA SER A 144 63.51 22.34 -19.16
C SER A 144 64.16 21.37 -20.16
N LEU A 145 64.01 21.65 -21.47
CA LEU A 145 65.05 21.69 -22.55
C LEU A 145 64.38 21.44 -23.93
N ALA A 146 64.35 22.44 -24.82
CA ALA A 146 65.27 22.60 -25.97
C ALA A 146 64.70 21.93 -27.26
N LEU A 147 64.85 22.42 -28.49
CA LEU A 147 65.55 23.56 -29.10
C LEU A 147 64.96 23.72 -30.53
N SER A 148 64.97 24.97 -31.03
CA SER A 148 65.04 25.44 -32.44
C SER A 148 64.20 24.76 -33.52
#